data_AF-A0A3N5NY17-F1
#
_entry.id   AF-A0A3N5NY17-F1
#
_cell.length_a   1.000
_cell.length_b   1.000
_cell.length_c   1.000
_cell.angle_alpha   90.00
_cell.angle_beta   90.00
_cell.angle_gamma   90.00
#
_symmetry.space_group_name_H-M   'P 1'
#
loop_
_entity.id
_entity.type
_entity.pdbx_description
1 polymer ?
#
loop_
_entity_poly.entity_id
_entity_poly.type
_entity_poly.pdbx_seq_one_letter_code
_entity_poly.pdbx_strand_id
1 'polypeptide(L)' 'MPNDSLARAVELLLSGTQQDFPVVDAGAVVGILTRGDLLAALARHEQRAPVEQVMRRNFLVADAS' A
#
# COMPACT_ATOMS: atom_id res chain seq x y z
N MET A 1 -6.59 -2.95 -2.35
CA MET A 1 -6.54 -3.49 -3.72
C MET A 1 -5.59 -2.65 -4.56
N PRO A 2 -4.94 -3.19 -5.61
CA PRO A 2 -3.98 -2.45 -6.43
C PRO A 2 -4.60 -1.21 -7.10
N ASN A 3 -5.88 -1.29 -7.47
CA ASN A 3 -6.63 -0.23 -8.12
C ASN A 3 -7.25 0.79 -7.13
N ASP A 4 -7.12 0.56 -5.82
CA ASP A 4 -7.59 1.54 -4.84
C ASP A 4 -6.75 2.80 -4.93
N SER A 5 -7.36 3.95 -4.64
CA SER A 5 -6.63 5.21 -4.55
C SER A 5 -5.77 5.28 -3.29
N LEU A 6 -4.69 6.07 -3.34
CA LEU A 6 -3.89 6.36 -2.14
C LEU A 6 -4.72 7.02 -1.03
N ALA A 7 -5.74 7.83 -1.36
CA ALA A 7 -6.64 8.41 -0.37
C ALA A 7 -7.35 7.34 0.49
N ARG A 8 -7.76 6.23 -0.11
CA ARG A 8 -8.34 5.09 0.62
C ARG A 8 -7.32 4.43 1.55
N ALA A 9 -6.06 4.32 1.12
CA ALA A 9 -4.98 3.81 1.97
C ALA A 9 -4.71 4.72 3.18
N VAL A 10 -4.87 6.04 3.02
CA VAL A 10 -4.76 7.00 4.14
C VAL A 10 -5.86 6.82 5.18
N GLU A 11 -7.11 6.61 4.77
CA GLU A 11 -8.21 6.34 5.71
C GLU A 11 -7.92 5.10 6.57
N LEU A 12 -7.39 4.04 5.94
CA LEU A 12 -7.02 2.81 6.63
C LEU A 12 -5.86 3.04 7.61
N LEU A 13 -4.86 3.83 7.21
CA LEU A 13 -3.74 4.23 8.08
C LEU A 13 -4.18 5.03 9.31
N LEU A 14 -5.19 5.88 9.17
CA LEU A 14 -5.73 6.69 10.27
C LEU A 14 -6.64 5.86 11.19
N SER A 15 -7.25 4.79 10.66
CA SER A 15 -8.14 3.90 11.41
C SER A 15 -7.44 2.79 12.21
N GLY A 16 -6.12 2.62 12.08
CA GLY A 16 -5.41 1.47 12.66
C GLY A 16 -3.94 1.73 13.01
N THR A 17 -3.30 0.72 13.59
CA THR A 17 -1.88 0.73 13.99
C THR A 17 -0.93 0.18 12.92
N GLN A 18 -1.48 -0.24 11.78
CA GLN A 18 -0.77 -0.98 10.76
C GLN A 18 0.28 -0.09 10.04
N GLN A 19 1.54 -0.54 10.05
CA GLN A 19 2.67 0.19 9.48
C GLN A 19 2.80 -0.02 7.96
N ASP A 20 2.41 -1.22 7.50
CA ASP A 20 2.52 -1.66 6.10
C ASP A 20 1.23 -2.36 5.64
N PHE A 21 0.81 -2.07 4.41
CA PHE A 21 -0.39 -2.63 3.82
C PHE A 21 -0.02 -3.66 2.75
N PRO A 22 -0.32 -4.96 2.97
CA PRO A 22 -0.27 -5.93 1.88
C PRO A 22 -1.31 -5.56 0.83
N VAL A 23 -0.84 -5.40 -0.40
CA VAL A 23 -1.69 -5.19 -1.57
C VAL A 23 -2.05 -6.57 -2.09
N VAL A 24 -3.32 -6.93 -1.94
CA VAL A 24 -3.86 -8.20 -2.41
C VAL A 24 -4.59 -7.98 -3.73
N ASP A 25 -4.38 -8.90 -4.68
CA ASP A 25 -5.16 -9.04 -5.89
C ASP A 25 -5.49 -10.51 -6.13
N ALA A 26 -6.74 -10.81 -6.48
CA ALA A 26 -7.24 -12.17 -6.67
C ALA A 26 -6.87 -13.17 -5.53
N GLY A 27 -6.77 -12.70 -4.29
CA GLY A 27 -6.41 -13.51 -3.11
C GLY A 27 -4.90 -13.73 -2.92
N ALA A 28 -4.05 -13.19 -3.78
CA ALA A 28 -2.60 -13.24 -3.65
C ALA A 28 -2.02 -11.86 -3.28
N VAL A 29 -0.97 -11.83 -2.46
CA VAL A 29 -0.23 -10.60 -2.21
C VAL A 29 0.60 -10.27 -3.46
N VAL A 30 0.33 -9.12 -4.07
CA VAL A 30 1.01 -8.63 -5.28
C VAL A 30 1.97 -7.46 -5.00
N GLY A 31 1.96 -6.95 -3.77
CA GLY A 31 2.85 -5.87 -3.36
C GLY A 31 2.71 -5.51 -1.89
N ILE A 32 3.59 -4.64 -1.43
CA ILE A 32 3.55 -4.03 -0.10
C ILE A 32 3.57 -2.52 -0.27
N LEU A 33 2.58 -1.83 0.28
CA LEU A 33 2.56 -0.37 0.41
C LEU A 33 3.00 -0.01 1.83
N THR A 34 4.18 0.58 1.97
CA THR A 34 4.67 1.05 3.27
C THR A 34 4.10 2.44 3.61
N ARG A 35 4.05 2.78 4.91
CA ARG A 35 3.72 4.14 5.34
C ARG A 35 4.63 5.19 4.70
N GLY A 36 5.93 4.90 4.56
CA GLY A 36 6.90 5.81 3.97
C GLY A 36 6.60 6.13 2.51
N ASP A 37 6.30 5.10 1.71
CA ASP A 37 5.98 5.27 0.29
C ASP A 37 4.65 6.02 0.10
N LEU A 38 3.66 5.74 0.95
CA LEU A 38 2.39 6.45 0.97
C LEU A 38 2.58 7.94 1.27
N LEU A 39 3.30 8.29 2.35
CA LEU A 39 3.56 9.69 2.71
C LEU A 39 4.33 10.43 1.61
N ALA A 40 5.32 9.77 0.99
CA ALA A 40 6.08 10.34 -0.11
C ALA A 40 5.19 10.65 -1.34
N ALA A 41 4.27 9.75 -1.68
CA ALA A 41 3.34 9.96 -2.78
C ALA A 41 2.31 11.07 -2.48
N LEU A 42 1.82 11.17 -1.24
CA LEU A 42 0.94 12.26 -0.81
C LEU A 42 1.63 13.63 -0.91
N ALA A 43 2.91 13.70 -0.52
CA ALA A 43 3.72 14.91 -0.65
C ALA A 43 3.89 15.36 -2.11
N ARG A 44 3.76 14.44 -3.08
CA ARG A 44 3.74 14.73 -4.52
C ARG A 44 2.34 15.04 -5.08
N HIS A 45 1.34 15.20 -4.23
CA HIS A 45 -0.07 15.41 -4.61
C HIS A 45 -0.70 14.25 -5.43
N GLU A 46 -0.18 13.02 -5.30
CA GLU A 46 -0.63 11.84 -6.05
C GLU A 46 -1.83 11.13 -5.39
N GLN A 47 -2.68 11.83 -4.62
CA GLN A 47 -3.75 11.21 -3.82
C GLN A 47 -4.73 10.34 -4.62
N ARG A 48 -4.90 10.64 -5.91
CA ARG A 48 -5.77 9.90 -6.84
C ARG A 48 -5.05 8.78 -7.60
N ALA A 49 -3.73 8.67 -7.46
CA ALA A 49 -2.97 7.60 -8.08
C ALA A 49 -3.40 6.25 -7.49
N PRO A 50 -3.35 5.17 -8.29
CA PRO A 50 -3.64 3.84 -7.80
C PRO A 50 -2.48 3.34 -6.93
N VAL A 51 -2.80 2.49 -5.95
CA VAL A 51 -1.82 1.90 -5.02
C VAL A 51 -0.73 1.14 -5.78
N GLU A 52 -1.05 0.48 -6.89
CA GLU A 52 -0.09 -0.27 -7.70
C GLU A 52 1.06 0.57 -8.29
N GLN A 53 0.88 1.89 -8.40
CA GLN A 53 1.91 2.80 -8.89
C GLN A 53 2.97 3.09 -7.83
N VAL A 54 2.62 2.95 -6.55
CA VAL A 54 3.47 3.31 -5.40
C VAL A 54 3.96 2.07 -4.65
N MET A 55 3.20 0.97 -4.66
CA MET A 55 3.55 -0.25 -3.93
C MET A 55 4.88 -0.85 -4.41
N ARG A 56 5.60 -1.48 -3.48
CA ARG A 56 6.79 -2.27 -3.77
C ARG A 56 6.38 -3.66 -4.23
N ARG A 57 6.88 -4.08 -5.40
CA ARG A 57 6.65 -5.41 -5.97
C ARG A 57 7.73 -6.43 -5.59
N ASN A 58 8.92 -5.95 -5.23
CA ASN A 58 9.99 -6.79 -4.70
C ASN A 58 9.90 -6.80 -3.17
N PHE A 59 9.20 -7.80 -2.62
CA PHE A 59 9.12 -8.04 -1.19
C PHE A 59 9.48 -9.50 -0.90
N LEU A 60 10.24 -9.71 0.17
CA LEU A 60 10.47 -11.06 0.69
C LEU A 60 9.22 -11.46 1.46
N VAL A 61 8.49 -12.45 0.94
CA VAL A 61 7.48 -13.14 1.73
C VAL A 61 8.24 -14.01 2.71
N ALA A 62 8.32 -13.57 3.97
CA ALA A 62 8.78 -14.45 5.03
C ALA A 62 7.63 -15.41 5.34
N ASP A 63 7.84 -16.71 5.12
CA ASP A 63 6.94 -17.73 5.64
C ASP A 63 6.90 -17.60 7.17
N ALA A 64 5.71 -17.42 7.72
CA ALA A 64 5.51 -17.56 9.16
C ALA A 64 5.40 -19.05 9.47
N SER A 65 6.53 -19.66 9.84
CA SER A 65 6.62 -21.02 10.38
C SER A 65 6.31 -21.07 11.87
#